data_AF-X1P0T2-F1
#
_entry.id   AF-X1P0T2-F1
#
_cell.length_a   1.000
_cell.length_b   1.000
_cell.length_c   1.000
_cell.angle_alpha   90.00
_cell.angle_beta   90.00
_cell.angle_gamma   90.00
#
_symmetry.space_group_name_H-M   'P 1'
#
loop_
_entity.id
_entity.type
_entity.pdbx_description
1 polymer ?
#
loop_
_entity_poly.entity_id
_entity_poly.type
_entity_poly.pdbx_seq_one_letter_code
_entity_poly.pdbx_strand_id
1 'polypeptide(L)'
;MQLFQYKLVSGLNIRILEANPNRTSYILYNNHATQILYIRRSKGVSVVNGFPLPPGGSLAFKIPEDDVSGELWAIADGAATDLRYIESFGRTT
;
A
#
# COMPACT_ATOMS: atom_id res chain seq x y z
N MET A 1 -1.92 -19.76 -5.93
CA MET A 1 -1.92 -18.67 -6.92
C MET A 1 -2.26 -17.41 -6.17
N GLN A 2 -1.33 -16.47 -6.07
CA GLN A 2 -1.54 -15.23 -5.33
C GLN A 2 -2.16 -14.22 -6.30
N LEU A 3 -3.41 -13.83 -6.06
CA LEU A 3 -4.13 -12.92 -6.95
C LEU A 3 -3.69 -11.49 -6.69
N PHE A 4 -3.48 -10.71 -7.75
CA PHE A 4 -3.32 -9.26 -7.63
C PHE A 4 -4.62 -8.67 -7.08
N GLN A 5 -4.51 -7.87 -6.02
CA GLN A 5 -5.61 -7.09 -5.48
C GLN A 5 -5.45 -5.63 -5.91
N TYR A 6 -6.56 -4.90 -5.97
CA TYR A 6 -6.57 -3.48 -6.30
C TYR A 6 -7.46 -2.70 -5.34
N LYS A 7 -7.14 -1.43 -5.14
CA LYS A 7 -7.96 -0.51 -4.34
C LYS A 7 -7.91 0.87 -4.96
N LEU A 8 -9.09 1.46 -5.13
CA LEU A 8 -9.21 2.83 -5.59
C LEU A 8 -8.95 3.79 -4.42
N VAL A 9 -7.92 4.61 -4.54
CA VAL A 9 -7.50 5.57 -3.52
C VAL A 9 -7.81 6.97 -4.01
N SER A 10 -8.60 7.74 -3.24
CA SER A 10 -8.94 9.13 -3.56
C SER A 10 -8.25 10.08 -2.56
N GLY A 11 -8.64 11.37 -2.56
CA GLY A 11 -8.21 12.33 -1.54
C GLY A 11 -8.70 12.04 -0.11
N LEU A 12 -9.41 10.93 0.11
CA LEU A 12 -9.83 10.46 1.43
C LEU A 12 -8.83 9.42 1.98
N ASN A 13 -8.76 9.32 3.31
CA ASN A 13 -7.94 8.30 3.97
C ASN A 13 -8.52 6.90 3.72
N ILE A 14 -7.87 6.11 2.88
CA ILE A 14 -8.27 4.74 2.55
C ILE A 14 -7.29 3.75 3.21
N ARG A 15 -7.81 2.83 4.02
CA ARG A 15 -7.00 1.69 4.51
C ARG A 15 -6.78 0.72 3.38
N ILE A 16 -5.53 0.48 3.00
CA ILE A 16 -5.14 -0.46 1.94
C ILE A 16 -5.01 -1.86 2.50
N LEU A 17 -4.20 -2.01 3.55
CA LEU A 17 -3.93 -3.27 4.22
C LEU A 17 -4.45 -3.22 5.66
N GLU A 18 -5.09 -4.30 6.10
CA GLU A 18 -5.45 -4.48 7.52
C GLU A 18 -4.23 -4.95 8.32
N ALA A 19 -4.24 -4.80 9.64
CA ALA A 19 -3.18 -5.39 10.46
C ALA A 19 -3.27 -6.93 10.37
N ASN A 20 -2.16 -7.59 10.07
CA ASN A 20 -2.11 -9.05 9.97
C ASN A 20 -0.74 -9.58 10.44
N PRO A 21 -0.67 -10.27 11.59
CA PRO A 21 0.60 -10.78 12.14
C PRO A 21 1.23 -11.90 11.29
N ASN A 22 0.46 -12.52 10.39
CA ASN A 22 0.94 -13.60 9.53
C ASN A 22 1.46 -13.11 8.17
N ARG A 23 1.40 -11.80 7.89
CA ARG A 23 1.95 -11.23 6.66
C ARG A 23 3.47 -11.36 6.68
N THR A 24 4.06 -11.81 5.58
CA THR A 24 5.52 -11.97 5.43
C THR A 24 6.10 -10.99 4.42
N SER A 25 5.31 -10.57 3.43
CA SER A 25 5.68 -9.50 2.52
C SER A 25 4.46 -8.86 1.87
N TYR A 26 4.66 -7.67 1.32
CA TYR A 26 3.72 -7.09 0.37
C TYR A 26 4.42 -6.19 -0.65
N ILE A 27 3.83 -6.11 -1.84
CA ILE A 27 4.26 -5.20 -2.90
C ILE A 27 3.10 -4.25 -3.19
N LEU A 28 3.42 -2.98 -3.41
CA LEU A 28 2.53 -1.91 -3.81
C LEU A 28 2.95 -1.39 -5.17
N TYR A 29 1.99 -1.08 -6.03
CA TYR A 29 2.23 -0.48 -7.34
C TYR A 29 1.19 0.58 -7.64
N ASN A 30 1.66 1.79 -7.93
CA ASN A 30 0.81 2.89 -8.39
C ASN A 30 0.59 2.75 -9.90
N ASN A 31 -0.61 2.30 -10.29
CA ASN A 31 -0.95 2.07 -11.69
C ASN A 31 -1.44 3.33 -12.43
N HIS A 32 -1.41 4.51 -11.79
CA HIS A 32 -1.84 5.75 -12.42
C HIS A 32 -0.69 6.44 -13.16
N ALA A 33 -1.01 7.13 -14.26
CA ALA A 33 -0.04 7.78 -15.14
C ALA A 33 0.56 9.09 -14.58
N THR A 34 -0.21 9.87 -13.81
CA THR A 34 0.23 11.19 -13.31
C THR A 34 0.08 11.46 -11.81
N GLN A 35 -0.79 10.75 -11.08
CA GLN A 35 -1.06 11.02 -9.65
C GLN A 35 -0.06 10.32 -8.73
N ILE A 36 0.30 10.99 -7.64
CA ILE A 36 1.14 10.44 -6.58
C ILE A 36 0.23 9.86 -5.49
N LEU A 37 0.55 8.65 -5.04
CA LEU A 37 -0.04 8.08 -3.84
C LEU A 37 0.82 8.41 -2.63
N TYR A 38 0.21 8.73 -1.51
CA TYR A 38 0.91 8.93 -0.24
C TYR A 38 0.50 7.83 0.71
N ILE A 39 1.46 7.06 1.23
CA ILE A 39 1.21 5.91 2.08
C ILE A 39 1.77 6.11 3.49
N ARG A 40 1.13 5.52 4.50
CA ARG A 40 1.60 5.55 5.89
C ARG A 40 1.09 4.34 6.67
N ARG A 41 1.86 3.87 7.66
CA ARG A 41 1.49 2.75 8.56
C ARG A 41 0.52 3.15 9.69
N SER A 42 -0.27 4.20 9.49
CA SER A 42 -1.26 4.67 10.45
C SER A 42 -2.32 5.51 9.73
N LYS A 43 -3.55 5.53 10.28
CA LYS A 43 -4.58 6.47 9.84
C LYS A 43 -4.10 7.93 9.95
N GLY A 44 -4.68 8.82 9.15
CA GLY A 44 -4.31 10.24 9.11
C GLY A 44 -3.15 10.53 8.15
N VAL A 45 -3.04 9.73 7.09
CA VAL A 45 -2.11 10.00 5.98
C VAL A 45 -2.57 11.24 5.21
N SER A 46 -1.62 12.07 4.84
CA SER A 46 -1.80 13.29 4.05
C SER A 46 -0.63 13.48 3.08
N VAL A 47 -0.77 14.42 2.16
CA VAL A 47 0.30 14.76 1.19
C VAL A 47 1.54 15.34 1.88
N VAL A 48 1.42 15.78 3.13
CA VAL A 48 2.51 16.37 3.91
C VAL A 48 3.27 15.32 4.73
N ASN A 49 2.59 14.27 5.18
CA ASN A 49 3.16 13.30 6.15
C ASN A 49 3.28 11.86 5.62
N GLY A 50 2.71 11.57 4.45
CA GLY A 50 2.79 10.26 3.84
C GLY A 50 4.06 10.09 3.02
N PHE A 51 4.51 8.86 2.88
CA PHE A 51 5.60 8.52 1.99
C PHE A 51 5.11 8.52 0.54
N PRO A 52 5.73 9.27 -0.37
CA PRO A 52 5.26 9.38 -1.75
C PRO A 52 5.60 8.13 -2.56
N LEU A 53 4.60 7.60 -3.26
CA LEU A 53 4.71 6.56 -4.28
C LEU A 53 4.38 7.20 -5.64
N PRO A 54 5.40 7.55 -6.44
CA PRO A 54 5.20 8.28 -7.69
C PRO A 54 4.41 7.46 -8.73
N PRO A 55 3.90 8.11 -9.79
CA PRO A 55 3.21 7.43 -10.89
C PRO A 55 4.07 6.31 -11.49
N GLY A 56 3.50 5.13 -11.68
CA GLY A 56 4.23 3.95 -12.17
C GLY A 56 5.28 3.39 -11.19
N GLY A 57 5.38 3.95 -9.98
CA GLY A 57 6.30 3.50 -8.95
C GLY A 57 5.83 2.23 -8.25
N SER A 58 6.78 1.48 -7.70
CA SER A 58 6.52 0.33 -6.85
C SER A 58 7.33 0.38 -5.56
N LEU A 59 6.80 -0.24 -4.51
CA LEU A 59 7.47 -0.46 -3.23
C LEU A 59 7.23 -1.89 -2.79
N ALA A 60 8.25 -2.51 -2.21
CA ALA A 60 8.18 -3.86 -1.69
C ALA A 60 8.71 -3.86 -0.25
N PHE A 61 7.98 -4.55 0.62
CA PHE A 61 8.37 -4.75 2.02
C PHE A 61 8.38 -6.23 2.32
N LYS A 62 9.36 -6.69 3.09
CA LYS A 62 9.47 -8.10 3.49
C LYS A 62 10.16 -8.25 4.84
N ILE A 63 9.85 -9.35 5.53
CA ILE A 63 10.67 -9.81 6.67
C ILE A 63 11.99 -10.44 6.16
N PRO A 64 13.09 -10.37 6.93
CA PRO A 64 13.21 -9.77 8.27
C PRO A 64 13.45 -8.26 8.30
N GLU A 65 13.66 -7.61 7.15
CA GLU A 65 14.13 -6.22 7.10
C GLU A 65 13.04 -5.20 7.47
N ASP A 66 11.78 -5.50 7.17
CA ASP A 66 10.63 -4.63 7.38
C ASP A 66 9.62 -5.24 8.35
N ASP A 67 9.00 -4.38 9.17
CA ASP A 67 7.73 -4.73 9.80
C ASP A 67 6.58 -4.68 8.77
N VAL A 68 5.98 -5.83 8.50
CA VAL A 68 4.87 -5.98 7.56
C VAL A 68 3.53 -6.29 8.25
N SER A 69 3.52 -6.34 9.58
CA SER A 69 2.35 -6.80 10.35
C SER A 69 1.28 -5.73 10.55
N GLY A 70 1.67 -4.45 10.49
CA GLY A 70 0.79 -3.31 10.69
C GLY A 70 -0.24 -3.08 9.58
N GLU A 71 -1.13 -2.12 9.84
CA GLU A 71 -2.01 -1.57 8.82
C GLU A 71 -1.26 -0.64 7.87
N LEU A 72 -1.83 -0.43 6.68
CA LEU A 72 -1.32 0.53 5.71
C LEU A 72 -2.48 1.40 5.20
N TRP A 73 -2.29 2.71 5.22
CA TRP A 73 -3.25 3.70 4.73
C TRP A 73 -2.66 4.47 3.57
N ALA A 74 -3.52 4.94 2.66
CA ALA A 74 -3.13 5.77 1.55
C ALA A 74 -4.16 6.88 1.25
N ILE A 75 -3.66 7.95 0.61
CA ILE A 75 -4.45 8.95 -0.12
C ILE A 75 -3.82 9.16 -1.50
N ALA A 76 -4.59 9.72 -2.44
CA ALA A 76 -4.08 10.28 -3.69
C ALA A 76 -4.00 11.81 -3.61
N ASP A 77 -3.05 12.44 -4.30
CA ASP A 77 -2.93 13.90 -4.38
C ASP A 77 -4.03 14.58 -5.22
N GLY A 78 -4.73 13.83 -6.06
CA GLY A 78 -5.83 14.37 -6.84
C GLY A 78 -6.86 13.31 -7.22
N ALA A 79 -6.82 12.89 -8.48
CA ALA A 79 -7.80 11.95 -9.02
C ALA A 79 -7.71 10.57 -8.34
N ALA A 80 -8.83 9.87 -8.32
CA ALA A 80 -8.90 8.52 -7.79
C ALA A 80 -7.90 7.61 -8.53
N THR A 81 -7.01 6.99 -7.78
CA THR A 81 -5.83 6.28 -8.27
C THR A 81 -5.92 4.80 -7.93
N ASP A 82 -5.71 3.95 -8.92
CA ASP A 82 -5.66 2.50 -8.75
C ASP A 82 -4.32 2.08 -8.12
N LEU A 83 -4.36 1.72 -6.84
CA LEU A 83 -3.26 1.07 -6.15
C LEU A 83 -3.41 -0.44 -6.26
N ARG A 84 -2.44 -1.09 -6.88
CA ARG A 84 -2.36 -2.54 -6.96
C ARG A 84 -1.43 -3.07 -5.88
N TYR A 85 -1.79 -4.21 -5.30
CA TYR A 85 -0.98 -4.82 -4.26
C TYR A 85 -1.09 -6.34 -4.23
N ILE A 86 -0.05 -6.93 -3.65
CA ILE A 86 0.08 -8.38 -3.45
C ILE A 86 0.54 -8.58 -2.00
N GLU A 87 -0.16 -9.39 -1.22
CA GLU A 87 0.23 -9.76 0.15
C GLU A 87 0.61 -11.23 0.21
N SER A 88 1.85 -11.54 0.64
CA SER A 88 2.26 -12.91 0.92
C SER A 88 2.17 -13.19 2.41
N PHE A 89 1.78 -14.41 2.71
CA PHE A 89 1.68 -14.94 4.07
C PHE A 89 2.62 -16.13 4.18
N GLY A 90 3.12 -16.39 5.39
CA GLY A 90 3.91 -17.59 5.65
C GLY A 90 3.11 -18.84 5.24
N ARG A 91 3.75 -19.83 4.63
CA ARG A 91 3.12 -21.15 4.45
C ARG A 91 2.75 -21.65 5.84
N THR A 92 1.46 -21.76 6.15
CA THR A 92 1.01 -22.74 7.14
C THR A 92 1.38 -24.09 6.55
N THR A 93 2.43 -24.69 7.09
CA THR A 93 2.79 -26.10 6.86
C THR A 93 1.63 -27.01 7.22
#